data_AF-A0A946X8K4-F1
#
_entry.id   AF-A0A946X8K4-F1
#
_cell.length_a   1.000
_cell.length_b   1.000
_cell.length_c   1.000
_cell.angle_alpha   90.00
_cell.angle_beta   90.00
_cell.angle_gamma   90.00
#
_symmetry.space_group_name_H-M   'P 1'
#
loop_
_entity.id
_entity.type
_entity.pdbx_description
1 polymer ?
#
loop_
_entity_poly.entity_id
_entity_poly.type
_entity_poly.pdbx_seq_one_letter_code
_entity_poly.pdbx_strand_id
1 'polypeptide(L)'
;MKLNTKFNYPKSIRAYYNGQRLYDIGNEKLPSVTTILSATESEEKKASLARWRQSVGQKQSEIISREASSRGSKLHEILESFVLGKLNLDLLGDNSLEKLMADQIIENGIRNKLSEVWGVEATLAYSGHRGFAGAADLIGVYEGHETILDFKQSNKPRKDEWNEDSYYLQLAGYSLCHNKTYGTNIDQGVILLCTKDLMFQRFVVDSERLKKFQQIFLDKVNQYYEMQLNN
;
A
#
# COMPACT_ATOMS: atom_id res chain seq x y z
N MET A 1 -1.91 15.51 15.42
CA MET A 1 -2.26 14.10 15.12
C MET A 1 -2.75 13.44 16.40
N LYS A 2 -3.93 12.80 16.35
CA LYS A 2 -4.53 12.07 17.46
C LYS A 2 -4.69 10.59 17.08
N LEU A 3 -4.18 9.69 17.91
CA LEU A 3 -4.51 8.26 17.81
C LEU A 3 -5.96 8.05 18.24
N ASN A 4 -6.79 7.52 17.35
CA ASN A 4 -8.21 7.30 17.56
C ASN A 4 -8.58 5.87 17.17
N THR A 5 -8.72 4.98 18.15
CA THR A 5 -9.11 3.58 17.95
C THR A 5 -10.60 3.45 17.62
N LYS A 6 -11.04 4.11 16.54
CA LYS A 6 -12.43 4.16 16.08
C LYS A 6 -12.92 2.79 15.58
N PHE A 7 -12.00 1.98 15.05
CA PHE A 7 -12.29 0.67 14.47
C PHE A 7 -11.40 -0.41 15.08
N ASN A 8 -11.92 -1.64 15.15
CA ASN A 8 -11.17 -2.80 15.59
C ASN A 8 -10.71 -3.61 14.38
N TYR A 9 -9.45 -3.44 13.99
CA TYR A 9 -8.85 -4.19 12.88
C TYR A 9 -8.41 -5.59 13.35
N PRO A 10 -8.75 -6.66 12.61
CA PRO A 10 -8.37 -8.01 13.00
C PRO A 10 -6.85 -8.19 12.97
N LYS A 11 -6.34 -9.02 13.88
CA LYS A 11 -4.99 -9.58 13.74
C LYS A 11 -5.06 -10.65 12.67
N SER A 12 -4.33 -10.50 11.56
CA SER A 12 -4.25 -11.54 10.52
C SER A 12 -3.05 -12.44 10.72
N ILE A 13 -3.21 -13.71 10.36
CA ILE A 13 -2.10 -14.62 10.11
C ILE A 13 -1.87 -14.61 8.60
N ARG A 14 -0.68 -14.16 8.19
CA ARG A 14 -0.24 -14.22 6.79
C ARG A 14 0.29 -15.64 6.55
N ALA A 15 -0.37 -16.41 5.70
CA ALA A 15 0.04 -17.76 5.34
C ALA A 15 0.44 -17.83 3.85
N TYR A 16 1.44 -18.65 3.53
CA TYR A 16 1.81 -18.96 2.15
C TYR A 16 1.16 -20.29 1.75
N TYR A 17 0.32 -20.25 0.73
CA TYR A 17 -0.31 -21.46 0.17
C TYR A 17 -0.06 -21.46 -1.34
N ASN A 18 0.51 -22.56 -1.87
CA ASN A 18 0.88 -22.69 -3.29
C ASN A 18 1.70 -21.50 -3.84
N GLY A 19 2.62 -20.95 -3.03
CA GLY A 19 3.45 -19.80 -3.41
C GLY A 19 2.74 -18.45 -3.42
N GLN A 20 1.45 -18.39 -3.07
CA GLN A 20 0.67 -17.16 -2.97
C GLN A 20 0.45 -16.76 -1.51
N ARG A 21 0.40 -15.45 -1.26
CA ARG A 21 0.10 -14.90 0.07
C ARG A 21 -1.40 -14.85 0.27
N LEU A 22 -1.88 -15.61 1.26
CA LEU A 22 -3.26 -15.59 1.70
C LEU A 22 -3.35 -14.93 3.08
N TYR A 23 -4.42 -14.18 3.27
CA TYR A 23 -4.81 -13.73 4.59
C TYR A 23 -5.78 -14.76 5.18
N ASP A 24 -5.45 -15.23 6.38
CA ASP A 24 -6.38 -15.97 7.21
C ASP A 24 -7.09 -14.97 8.13
N ILE A 25 -8.36 -14.67 7.81
CA ILE A 25 -9.18 -13.71 8.55
C ILE A 25 -10.42 -14.46 9.04
N GLY A 26 -10.38 -14.87 10.31
CA GLY A 26 -11.40 -15.74 10.89
C GLY A 26 -11.28 -17.15 10.31
N ASN A 27 -12.23 -17.53 9.45
CA ASN A 27 -12.27 -18.83 8.76
C ASN A 27 -12.21 -18.67 7.22
N GLU A 28 -11.98 -17.46 6.71
CA GLU A 28 -11.87 -17.20 5.27
C GLU A 28 -10.39 -17.07 4.86
N LYS A 29 -10.02 -17.83 3.83
CA LYS A 29 -8.72 -17.67 3.16
C LYS A 29 -8.90 -16.76 1.95
N LEU A 30 -8.42 -15.52 2.06
CA LEU A 30 -8.63 -14.50 1.05
C LEU A 30 -7.31 -14.18 0.32
N PRO A 31 -7.33 -14.08 -1.03
CA PRO A 31 -6.17 -13.59 -1.78
C PRO A 31 -5.87 -12.13 -1.40
N SER A 32 -4.59 -11.77 -1.39
CA SER A 32 -4.24 -10.37 -1.14
C SER A 32 -4.60 -9.48 -2.35
N VAL A 33 -4.88 -8.20 -2.08
CA VAL A 33 -5.00 -7.16 -3.11
C VAL A 33 -3.79 -7.20 -4.06
N THR A 34 -2.58 -7.34 -3.53
CA THR A 34 -1.36 -7.43 -4.34
C THR A 34 -1.26 -8.71 -5.17
N THR A 35 -1.75 -9.84 -4.67
CA THR A 35 -1.81 -11.12 -5.41
C THR A 35 -2.76 -11.01 -6.60
N ILE A 36 -3.95 -10.45 -6.39
CA ILE A 36 -4.93 -10.22 -7.46
C ILE A 36 -4.33 -9.32 -8.55
N LEU A 37 -3.72 -8.19 -8.15
CA LEU A 37 -3.10 -7.25 -9.10
C LEU A 37 -1.93 -7.87 -9.87
N SER A 38 -1.12 -8.70 -9.21
CA SER A 38 0.00 -9.38 -9.88
C SER A 38 -0.48 -10.44 -10.87
N ALA A 39 -1.54 -11.19 -10.54
CA ALA A 39 -2.08 -12.23 -11.41
C ALA A 39 -2.80 -11.65 -12.63
N THR A 40 -3.42 -10.47 -12.48
CA THR A 40 -4.17 -9.76 -13.53
C THR A 40 -3.37 -8.62 -14.15
N GLU A 41 -2.03 -8.67 -14.05
CA GLU A 41 -1.15 -7.68 -14.63
C GLU A 41 -1.19 -7.74 -16.16
N SER A 42 -1.16 -6.57 -16.81
CA SER A 42 -1.17 -6.48 -18.28
C SER A 42 0.10 -7.04 -18.90
N GLU A 43 -0.02 -7.61 -20.10
CA GLU A 43 1.13 -8.15 -20.83
C GLU A 43 2.17 -7.07 -21.16
N GLU A 44 1.73 -5.83 -21.40
CA GLU A 44 2.64 -4.69 -21.61
C GLU A 44 3.53 -4.46 -20.38
N LYS A 45 2.95 -4.48 -19.18
CA LYS A 45 3.67 -4.25 -17.93
C LYS A 45 4.61 -5.42 -17.61
N LYS A 46 4.16 -6.67 -17.82
CA LYS A 46 5.02 -7.87 -17.73
C LYS A 46 6.22 -7.76 -18.69
N ALA A 47 5.98 -7.38 -19.94
CA ALA A 47 7.01 -7.20 -20.95
C ALA A 47 7.97 -6.06 -20.61
N SER A 48 7.48 -4.95 -20.07
CA SER A 48 8.31 -3.82 -19.61
C SER A 48 9.26 -4.24 -18.49
N LEU A 49 8.75 -5.00 -17.50
CA LEU A 49 9.57 -5.54 -16.42
C LEU A 49 10.60 -6.55 -16.92
N ALA A 50 10.24 -7.41 -17.88
CA ALA A 50 11.16 -8.34 -18.52
C ALA A 50 12.28 -7.62 -19.28
N ARG A 51 11.95 -6.59 -20.06
CA ARG A 51 12.95 -5.74 -20.76
C ARG A 51 13.89 -5.06 -19.78
N TRP A 52 13.39 -4.55 -18.66
CA TRP A 52 14.23 -3.96 -17.61
C TRP A 52 15.18 -4.99 -16.97
N ARG A 53 14.69 -6.20 -16.66
CA ARG A 53 15.55 -7.28 -16.13
C ARG A 53 16.62 -7.68 -17.14
N GLN A 54 16.29 -7.73 -18.43
CA GLN A 54 17.23 -8.04 -19.50
C GLN A 54 18.29 -6.94 -19.66
N SER A 55 17.89 -5.66 -19.57
CA SER A 55 18.82 -4.54 -19.75
C SER A 55 19.79 -4.35 -18.58
N VAL A 56 19.34 -4.65 -17.35
CA VAL A 56 20.18 -4.58 -16.14
C VAL A 56 20.97 -5.86 -15.91
N GLY A 57 20.46 -7.00 -16.38
CA GLY A 57 20.96 -8.34 -16.11
C GLY A 57 20.30 -8.97 -14.87
N GLN A 58 20.03 -10.28 -14.94
CA GLN A 58 19.24 -11.00 -13.93
C GLN A 58 19.78 -10.82 -12.51
N LYS A 59 21.06 -11.14 -12.28
CA LYS A 59 21.69 -11.04 -10.94
C LYS A 59 21.63 -9.61 -10.38
N GLN A 60 21.88 -8.61 -11.23
CA GLN A 60 21.85 -7.21 -10.79
C GLN A 60 20.42 -6.75 -10.52
N SER A 61 19.45 -7.21 -11.31
CA SER A 61 18.03 -6.93 -11.07
C SER A 61 17.54 -7.49 -9.73
N GLU A 62 17.99 -8.69 -9.36
CA GLU A 62 17.68 -9.32 -8.07
C GLU A 62 18.30 -8.54 -6.90
N ILE A 63 19.55 -8.09 -7.03
CA ILE A 63 20.21 -7.24 -6.02
C ILE A 63 19.43 -5.94 -5.81
N ILE A 64 19.11 -5.23 -6.90
CA ILE A 64 18.36 -3.96 -6.84
C ILE A 64 16.98 -4.17 -6.22
N SER A 65 16.27 -5.24 -6.59
CA SER A 65 14.96 -5.56 -6.01
C SER A 65 15.06 -5.86 -4.52
N ARG A 66 16.07 -6.61 -4.08
CA ARG A 66 16.29 -6.92 -2.66
C ARG A 66 16.63 -5.68 -1.84
N GLU A 67 17.52 -4.83 -2.34
CA GLU A 67 17.88 -3.56 -1.68
C GLU A 67 16.66 -2.63 -1.58
N ALA A 68 15.89 -2.49 -2.66
CA ALA A 68 14.67 -1.72 -2.68
C ALA A 68 13.63 -2.24 -1.67
N SER A 69 13.47 -3.57 -1.56
CA SER A 69 12.57 -4.19 -0.59
C SER A 69 13.04 -3.95 0.85
N SER A 70 14.33 -4.16 1.13
CA SER A 70 14.88 -3.95 2.48
C SER A 70 14.75 -2.49 2.93
N ARG A 71 15.01 -1.54 2.02
CA ARG A 71 14.85 -0.11 2.28
C ARG A 71 13.38 0.23 2.57
N GLY A 72 12.46 -0.32 1.78
CA GLY A 72 11.02 -0.16 1.99
C GLY A 72 10.56 -0.67 3.35
N SER A 73 10.95 -1.88 3.75
CA SER A 73 10.56 -2.45 5.05
C SER A 73 11.00 -1.59 6.23
N LYS A 74 12.27 -1.15 6.23
CA LYS A 74 12.79 -0.25 7.28
C LYS A 74 12.10 1.11 7.29
N LEU A 75 11.82 1.67 6.11
CA LEU A 75 11.08 2.94 5.99
C LEU A 75 9.69 2.84 6.64
N HIS A 76 8.94 1.76 6.37
CA HIS A 76 7.63 1.56 6.98
C HIS A 76 7.74 1.37 8.50
N GLU A 77 8.71 0.61 8.99
CA GLU A 77 8.94 0.41 10.44
C GLU A 77 9.19 1.73 11.18
N ILE A 78 9.99 2.63 10.59
CA ILE A 78 10.27 3.96 11.14
C ILE A 78 8.99 4.81 11.15
N LEU A 79 8.25 4.84 10.05
CA LEU A 79 7.02 5.63 9.92
C LEU A 79 5.92 5.12 10.85
N GLU A 80 5.74 3.80 10.98
CA GLU A 80 4.84 3.19 11.96
C GLU A 80 5.21 3.62 13.38
N SER A 81 6.49 3.50 13.74
CA SER A 81 6.99 3.87 15.06
C SER A 81 6.74 5.35 15.36
N PHE A 82 6.92 6.24 14.38
CA PHE A 82 6.61 7.66 14.50
C PHE A 82 5.12 7.91 14.70
N VAL A 83 4.26 7.33 13.84
CA VAL A 83 2.81 7.53 13.90
C VAL A 83 2.24 7.05 15.24
N LEU A 84 2.75 5.93 15.77
CA LEU A 84 2.35 5.37 17.06
C LEU A 84 2.96 6.11 18.28
N GLY A 85 3.77 7.15 18.08
CA GLY A 85 4.44 7.89 19.15
C GLY A 85 5.49 7.07 19.91
N LYS A 86 5.96 5.96 19.34
CA LYS A 86 7.01 5.10 19.91
C LYS A 86 8.42 5.56 19.55
N LEU A 87 8.54 6.42 18.55
CA LEU A 87 9.82 6.96 18.09
C LEU A 87 10.10 8.30 18.78
N ASN A 88 11.21 8.36 19.53
CA ASN A 88 11.79 9.63 19.94
C ASN A 88 12.90 9.99 18.94
N LEU A 89 12.58 10.86 17.97
CA LEU A 89 13.48 11.24 16.88
C LEU A 89 14.81 11.85 17.39
N ASP A 90 14.80 12.43 18.59
CA ASP A 90 15.95 13.08 19.24
C ASP A 90 17.02 12.09 19.74
N LEU A 91 16.68 10.81 19.92
CA LEU A 91 17.60 9.79 20.46
C LEU A 91 18.37 9.00 19.39
N LEU A 92 18.08 9.25 18.12
CA LEU A 92 18.64 8.46 17.01
C LEU A 92 19.81 9.20 16.37
N GLY A 93 21.02 8.97 16.89
CA GLY A 93 22.27 9.45 16.30
C GLY A 93 22.67 8.79 14.96
N ASP A 94 21.79 7.99 14.35
CA ASP A 94 22.04 7.33 13.06
C ASP A 94 21.32 8.07 11.92
N ASN A 95 22.08 8.45 10.89
CA ASN A 95 21.64 9.16 9.67
C ASN A 95 21.49 8.17 8.49
N SER A 96 20.88 7.01 8.73
CA SER A 96 20.57 6.07 7.66
C SER A 96 19.68 6.71 6.59
N LEU A 97 19.82 6.25 5.34
CA LEU A 97 19.03 6.77 4.22
C LEU A 97 17.53 6.60 4.49
N GLU A 98 17.13 5.46 5.06
CA GLU A 98 15.74 5.16 5.42
C GLU A 98 15.17 6.16 6.42
N LYS A 99 15.96 6.59 7.40
CA LYS A 99 15.56 7.62 8.36
C LYS A 99 15.40 8.97 7.68
N LEU A 100 16.37 9.38 6.85
CA LEU A 100 16.27 10.64 6.10
C LEU A 100 15.04 10.66 5.17
N MET A 101 14.73 9.52 4.53
CA MET A 101 13.52 9.37 3.72
C MET A 101 12.23 9.43 4.56
N ALA A 102 12.24 8.81 5.75
CA ALA A 102 11.13 8.88 6.69
C ALA A 102 10.90 10.33 7.15
N ASP A 103 11.97 11.05 7.48
CA ASP A 103 11.92 12.47 7.87
C ASP A 103 11.29 13.32 6.76
N GLN A 104 11.64 13.07 5.49
CA GLN A 104 11.00 13.76 4.36
C GLN A 104 9.49 13.49 4.28
N ILE A 105 9.06 12.25 4.51
CA ILE A 105 7.63 11.89 4.53
C ILE A 105 6.92 12.48 5.75
N ILE A 106 7.57 12.49 6.91
CA ILE A 106 7.02 13.04 8.15
C ILE A 106 6.80 14.54 7.99
N GLU A 107 7.85 15.29 7.62
CA GLU A 107 7.79 16.74 7.55
C GLU A 107 6.88 17.24 6.42
N ASN A 108 6.98 16.63 5.24
CA ASN A 108 6.25 17.12 4.06
C ASN A 108 4.90 16.42 3.83
N GLY A 109 4.74 15.20 4.33
CA GLY A 109 3.55 14.37 4.12
C GLY A 109 2.64 14.30 5.33
N ILE A 110 3.16 14.11 6.55
CA ILE A 110 2.32 13.80 7.73
C ILE A 110 2.06 15.04 8.58
N ARG A 111 3.10 15.80 8.91
CA ARG A 111 3.03 16.93 9.84
C ARG A 111 2.03 17.96 9.32
N ASN A 112 1.12 18.39 10.20
CA ASN A 112 0.02 19.32 9.94
C ASN A 112 -1.01 18.88 8.88
N LYS A 113 -0.87 17.69 8.29
CA LYS A 113 -1.82 17.14 7.30
C LYS A 113 -2.63 15.97 7.85
N LEU A 114 -2.04 15.12 8.68
CA LEU A 114 -2.74 14.00 9.33
C LEU A 114 -3.28 14.42 10.71
N SER A 115 -4.60 14.59 10.80
CA SER A 115 -5.26 15.02 12.04
C SER A 115 -5.61 13.83 12.94
N GLU A 116 -6.09 12.73 12.37
CA GLU A 116 -6.46 11.51 13.09
C GLU A 116 -5.80 10.27 12.48
N VAL A 117 -5.48 9.31 13.33
CA VAL A 117 -4.99 7.98 12.95
C VAL A 117 -5.99 6.96 13.47
N TRP A 118 -6.59 6.20 12.57
CA TRP A 118 -7.55 5.15 12.90
C TRP A 118 -6.90 3.78 12.99
N GLY A 119 -5.97 3.49 12.08
CA GLY A 119 -5.23 2.24 12.05
C GLY A 119 -3.88 2.39 11.35
N VAL A 120 -2.91 1.58 11.78
CA VAL A 120 -1.55 1.48 11.21
C VAL A 120 -1.28 0.00 10.94
N GLU A 121 -0.76 -0.34 9.76
CA GLU A 121 -0.65 -1.74 9.27
C GLU A 121 -1.99 -2.50 9.44
N ALA A 122 -3.10 -1.79 9.20
CA ALA A 122 -4.44 -2.25 9.49
C ALA A 122 -4.85 -3.35 8.49
N THR A 123 -5.14 -4.55 9.00
CA THR A 123 -5.68 -5.63 8.17
C THR A 123 -7.12 -5.31 7.78
N LEU A 124 -7.42 -5.41 6.49
CA LEU A 124 -8.73 -5.16 5.90
C LEU A 124 -9.19 -6.36 5.09
N ALA A 125 -10.47 -6.68 5.15
CA ALA A 125 -11.05 -7.83 4.45
C ALA A 125 -12.37 -7.46 3.78
N TYR A 126 -12.47 -7.71 2.48
CA TYR A 126 -13.73 -7.74 1.76
C TYR A 126 -14.23 -9.18 1.74
N SER A 127 -15.05 -9.58 2.72
CA SER A 127 -15.58 -10.94 2.80
C SER A 127 -16.58 -11.26 1.69
N GLY A 128 -16.71 -12.55 1.38
CA GLY A 128 -17.67 -13.10 0.40
C GLY A 128 -17.02 -13.99 -0.66
N HIS A 129 -17.84 -14.50 -1.59
CA HIS A 129 -17.41 -15.50 -2.57
C HIS A 129 -16.27 -15.04 -3.49
N ARG A 130 -16.27 -13.75 -3.87
CA ARG A 130 -15.16 -13.09 -4.58
C ARG A 130 -14.40 -12.14 -3.65
N GLY A 131 -14.12 -12.62 -2.44
CA GLY A 131 -13.51 -11.82 -1.38
C GLY A 131 -12.02 -11.57 -1.60
N PHE A 132 -11.47 -10.61 -0.89
CA PHE A 132 -10.05 -10.27 -0.93
C PHE A 132 -9.63 -9.56 0.35
N ALA A 133 -8.34 -9.51 0.63
CA ALA A 133 -7.82 -8.91 1.84
C ALA A 133 -6.52 -8.13 1.62
N GLY A 134 -6.15 -7.32 2.58
CA GLY A 134 -4.97 -6.48 2.50
C GLY A 134 -4.54 -5.94 3.85
N ALA A 135 -3.41 -5.24 3.85
CA ALA A 135 -2.99 -4.42 4.96
C ALA A 135 -2.75 -3.02 4.42
N ALA A 136 -3.44 -2.03 4.97
CA ALA A 136 -3.19 -0.63 4.66
C ALA A 136 -2.13 -0.09 5.61
N ASP A 137 -1.14 0.64 5.08
CA ASP A 137 -0.05 1.19 5.89
C ASP A 137 -0.61 2.12 6.97
N LEU A 138 -1.57 2.98 6.59
CA LEU A 138 -2.17 3.96 7.49
C LEU A 138 -3.60 4.31 7.04
N ILE A 139 -4.49 4.46 8.00
CA ILE A 139 -5.89 4.89 7.79
C ILE A 139 -6.18 6.00 8.77
N GLY A 140 -6.82 7.08 8.33
CA GLY A 140 -7.12 8.21 9.20
C GLY A 140 -7.78 9.38 8.52
N VAL A 141 -7.73 10.55 9.16
CA VAL A 141 -8.21 11.82 8.59
C VAL A 141 -7.00 12.63 8.12
N TYR A 142 -6.91 12.80 6.80
CA TYR A 142 -5.82 13.51 6.14
C TYR A 142 -6.38 14.72 5.39
N GLU A 143 -5.86 15.91 5.69
CA GLU A 143 -6.32 17.20 5.14
C GLU A 143 -7.85 17.38 5.24
N GLY A 144 -8.47 16.81 6.28
CA GLY A 144 -9.92 16.88 6.52
C GLY A 144 -10.75 15.74 5.92
N HIS A 145 -10.14 14.80 5.19
CA HIS A 145 -10.81 13.71 4.49
C HIS A 145 -10.49 12.34 5.11
N GLU A 146 -11.49 11.46 5.21
CA GLU A 146 -11.27 10.05 5.56
C GLU A 146 -10.44 9.38 4.46
N THR A 147 -9.27 8.83 4.79
CA THR A 147 -8.24 8.52 3.80
C THR A 147 -7.54 7.19 4.07
N ILE A 148 -7.33 6.41 3.00
CA ILE A 148 -6.29 5.35 3.00
C ILE A 148 -4.96 5.97 2.57
N LEU A 149 -3.94 5.86 3.42
CA LEU A 149 -2.59 6.30 3.14
C LEU A 149 -1.66 5.11 2.90
N ASP A 150 -0.76 5.28 1.96
CA ASP A 150 0.22 4.28 1.57
C ASP A 150 1.60 4.95 1.41
N PHE A 151 2.59 4.44 2.14
CA PHE A 151 3.96 4.92 2.10
C PHE A 151 4.72 4.17 1.00
N LYS A 152 5.52 4.90 0.23
CA LYS A 152 6.31 4.31 -0.85
C LYS A 152 7.72 4.88 -0.91
N GLN A 153 8.63 4.04 -1.38
CA GLN A 153 9.96 4.46 -1.79
C GLN A 153 10.15 4.21 -3.29
N SER A 154 10.99 5.02 -3.93
CA SER A 154 11.39 4.81 -5.32
C SER A 154 12.85 5.15 -5.58
N ASN A 155 13.43 4.54 -6.61
CA ASN A 155 14.76 4.91 -7.09
C ASN A 155 14.75 6.19 -7.94
N LYS A 156 13.59 6.53 -8.54
CA LYS A 156 13.42 7.70 -9.42
C LYS A 156 12.09 8.39 -9.12
N PRO A 157 11.97 9.70 -9.40
CA PRO A 157 10.69 10.38 -9.33
C PRO A 157 9.65 9.67 -10.19
N ARG A 158 8.42 9.56 -9.67
CA ARG A 158 7.29 8.97 -10.39
C ARG A 158 6.42 10.04 -11.00
N LYS A 159 5.76 9.68 -12.10
CA LYS A 159 4.66 10.45 -12.65
C LYS A 159 3.33 9.90 -12.15
N ASP A 160 2.31 10.75 -12.15
CA ASP A 160 0.98 10.43 -11.62
C ASP A 160 0.34 9.24 -12.37
N GLU A 161 0.47 9.23 -13.70
CA GLU A 161 -0.07 8.19 -14.57
C GLU A 161 0.55 6.80 -14.31
N TRP A 162 1.76 6.74 -13.75
CA TRP A 162 2.41 5.46 -13.41
C TRP A 162 1.82 4.79 -12.17
N ASN A 163 0.93 5.47 -11.46
CA ASN A 163 0.26 4.92 -10.27
C ASN A 163 -1.07 4.24 -10.62
N GLU A 164 -1.62 4.47 -11.81
CA GLU A 164 -2.95 4.01 -12.24
C GLU A 164 -3.06 2.48 -12.27
N ASP A 165 -2.08 1.79 -12.86
CA ASP A 165 -2.05 0.32 -12.96
C ASP A 165 -1.36 -0.36 -11.77
N SER A 166 -1.26 0.33 -10.63
CA SER A 166 -0.63 -0.24 -9.42
C SER A 166 -1.17 0.35 -8.12
N TYR A 167 -0.62 1.46 -7.67
CA TYR A 167 -0.85 2.00 -6.33
C TYR A 167 -2.27 2.52 -6.15
N TYR A 168 -2.87 3.15 -7.17
CA TYR A 168 -4.27 3.59 -7.07
C TYR A 168 -5.25 2.42 -6.98
N LEU A 169 -4.97 1.30 -7.64
CA LEU A 169 -5.77 0.08 -7.49
C LEU A 169 -5.62 -0.55 -6.10
N GLN A 170 -4.44 -0.44 -5.48
CA GLN A 170 -4.26 -0.91 -4.10
C GLN A 170 -5.07 -0.06 -3.12
N LEU A 171 -4.95 1.26 -3.20
CA LEU A 171 -5.75 2.20 -2.39
C LEU A 171 -7.25 1.97 -2.59
N ALA A 172 -7.67 1.75 -3.85
CA ALA A 172 -9.05 1.42 -4.17
C ALA A 172 -9.51 0.12 -3.51
N GLY A 173 -8.74 -0.97 -3.61
CA GLY A 173 -9.04 -2.23 -2.92
C GLY A 173 -9.16 -2.06 -1.39
N TYR A 174 -8.24 -1.33 -0.77
CA TYR A 174 -8.27 -1.07 0.68
C TYR A 174 -9.48 -0.21 1.08
N SER A 175 -9.81 0.84 0.32
CA SER A 175 -11.00 1.66 0.57
C SER A 175 -12.29 0.84 0.46
N LEU A 176 -12.40 -0.05 -0.54
CA LEU A 176 -13.53 -0.99 -0.68
C LEU A 176 -13.67 -1.92 0.52
N CYS A 177 -12.56 -2.51 1.00
CA CYS A 177 -12.59 -3.32 2.21
C CYS A 177 -13.10 -2.49 3.39
N HIS A 178 -12.52 -1.31 3.64
CA HIS A 178 -12.87 -0.52 4.81
C HIS A 178 -14.33 -0.07 4.79
N ASN A 179 -14.79 0.45 3.64
CA ASN A 179 -16.18 0.90 3.47
C ASN A 179 -17.18 -0.23 3.66
N LYS A 180 -16.88 -1.43 3.14
CA LYS A 180 -17.76 -2.60 3.34
C LYS A 180 -17.78 -3.09 4.78
N THR A 181 -16.61 -3.28 5.40
CA THR A 181 -16.50 -3.92 6.72
C THR A 181 -16.96 -3.01 7.84
N TYR A 182 -16.67 -1.70 7.74
CA TYR A 182 -16.87 -0.75 8.82
C TYR A 182 -17.95 0.30 8.52
N GLY A 183 -18.61 0.22 7.36
CA GLY A 183 -19.68 1.16 6.99
C GLY A 183 -19.21 2.60 6.79
N THR A 184 -17.93 2.80 6.45
CA THR A 184 -17.37 4.13 6.16
C THR A 184 -17.62 4.56 4.71
N ASN A 185 -17.30 5.81 4.41
CA ASN A 185 -17.34 6.36 3.05
C ASN A 185 -15.99 7.00 2.69
N ILE A 186 -14.91 6.25 2.84
CA ILE A 186 -13.57 6.67 2.42
C ILE A 186 -13.59 6.87 0.91
N ASP A 187 -13.39 8.11 0.50
CA ASP A 187 -13.37 8.56 -0.88
C ASP A 187 -12.02 9.17 -1.28
N GLN A 188 -11.01 9.12 -0.41
CA GLN A 188 -9.65 9.58 -0.67
C GLN A 188 -8.61 8.48 -0.43
N GLY A 189 -7.65 8.38 -1.34
CA GLY A 189 -6.42 7.61 -1.20
C GLY A 189 -5.20 8.51 -1.45
N VAL A 190 -4.17 8.39 -0.62
CA VAL A 190 -2.94 9.21 -0.72
C VAL A 190 -1.70 8.33 -0.70
N ILE A 191 -0.82 8.56 -1.67
CA ILE A 191 0.52 7.96 -1.70
C ILE A 191 1.51 9.02 -1.25
N LEU A 192 2.27 8.70 -0.20
CA LEU A 192 3.37 9.51 0.28
C LEU A 192 4.68 8.81 -0.09
N LEU A 193 5.38 9.38 -1.08
CA LEU A 193 6.55 8.77 -1.68
C LEU A 193 7.80 9.58 -1.40
N CYS A 194 8.90 8.90 -1.05
CA CYS A 194 10.22 9.50 -1.05
C CYS A 194 11.17 8.75 -2.00
N THR A 195 11.98 9.47 -2.77
CA THR A 195 13.04 8.84 -3.57
C THR A 195 14.31 8.64 -2.74
N LYS A 196 15.20 7.76 -3.20
CA LYS A 196 16.54 7.61 -2.61
C LYS A 196 17.38 8.90 -2.60
N ASP A 197 17.03 9.87 -3.45
CA ASP A 197 17.68 11.17 -3.54
C ASP A 197 16.95 12.22 -2.66
N LEU A 198 16.15 11.75 -1.70
CA LEU A 198 15.40 12.54 -0.71
C LEU A 198 14.33 13.48 -1.32
N MET A 199 13.86 13.17 -2.53
CA MET A 199 12.74 13.90 -3.13
C MET A 199 11.41 13.36 -2.62
N PHE A 200 10.65 14.19 -1.91
CA PHE A 200 9.27 13.90 -1.54
C PHE A 200 8.31 14.13 -2.70
N GLN A 201 7.37 13.20 -2.89
CA GLN A 201 6.25 13.33 -3.82
C GLN A 201 4.96 12.87 -3.13
N ARG A 202 3.89 13.60 -3.37
CA ARG A 202 2.55 13.27 -2.90
C ARG A 202 1.64 13.07 -4.10
N PHE A 203 0.88 11.98 -4.07
CA PHE A 203 -0.14 11.70 -5.08
C PHE A 203 -1.48 11.46 -4.40
N VAL A 204 -2.53 12.09 -4.90
CA VAL A 204 -3.88 12.01 -4.34
C VAL A 204 -4.83 11.46 -5.41
N VAL A 205 -5.64 10.50 -5.00
CA VAL A 205 -6.72 9.94 -5.80
C VAL A 205 -8.00 10.01 -4.98
N ASP A 206 -8.97 10.81 -5.41
CA ASP A 206 -10.17 11.07 -4.62
C ASP A 206 -11.46 11.01 -5.46
N SER A 207 -12.59 11.03 -4.77
CA SER A 207 -13.92 11.21 -5.35
C SER A 207 -14.18 10.27 -6.54
N GLU A 208 -14.57 10.83 -7.69
CA GLU A 208 -14.84 10.08 -8.92
C GLU A 208 -13.61 9.34 -9.46
N ARG A 209 -12.41 9.86 -9.24
CA ARG A 209 -11.17 9.19 -9.66
C ARG A 209 -10.96 7.93 -8.84
N LEU A 210 -11.17 7.98 -7.53
CA LEU A 210 -11.07 6.79 -6.68
C LEU A 210 -12.17 5.77 -7.02
N LYS A 211 -13.42 6.20 -7.21
CA LYS A 211 -14.52 5.32 -7.63
C LYS A 211 -14.21 4.58 -8.93
N LYS A 212 -13.62 5.27 -9.92
CA LYS A 212 -13.16 4.63 -11.16
C LYS A 212 -12.16 3.51 -10.88
N PHE A 213 -11.16 3.74 -10.03
CA PHE A 213 -10.19 2.70 -9.67
C PHE A 213 -10.79 1.58 -8.81
N GLN A 214 -11.80 1.86 -7.98
CA GLN A 214 -12.56 0.83 -7.26
C GLN A 214 -13.27 -0.10 -8.25
N GLN A 215 -13.92 0.44 -9.27
CA GLN A 215 -14.55 -0.36 -10.30
C GLN A 215 -13.53 -1.21 -11.07
N ILE A 216 -12.43 -0.60 -11.54
CA ILE A 216 -11.36 -1.33 -12.25
C ILE A 216 -10.77 -2.43 -11.35
N PHE A 217 -10.61 -2.18 -10.06
CA PHE A 217 -10.12 -3.18 -9.12
C PHE A 217 -11.11 -4.34 -8.97
N LEU A 218 -12.42 -4.08 -8.86
CA LEU A 218 -13.44 -5.13 -8.81
C LEU A 218 -13.48 -5.96 -10.10
N ASP A 219 -13.27 -5.34 -11.26
CA ASP A 219 -13.15 -6.06 -12.53
C ASP A 219 -11.92 -6.99 -12.53
N LYS A 220 -10.80 -6.55 -11.94
CA LYS A 220 -9.62 -7.41 -11.73
C LYS A 220 -9.87 -8.54 -10.74
N VAL A 221 -10.62 -8.30 -9.67
CA VAL A 221 -11.06 -9.36 -8.75
C VAL A 221 -11.86 -10.42 -9.52
N ASN A 222 -12.80 -9.98 -10.38
CA ASN A 222 -13.59 -10.89 -11.21
C ASN A 222 -12.72 -11.72 -12.14
N GLN A 223 -11.83 -11.07 -12.88
CA GLN A 223 -10.86 -11.73 -13.77
C GLN A 223 -10.01 -12.76 -13.00
N TYR A 224 -9.51 -12.40 -11.81
CA TYR A 224 -8.70 -13.30 -10.99
C TYR A 224 -9.45 -14.59 -10.64
N TYR A 225 -10.68 -14.48 -10.14
CA TYR A 225 -11.48 -15.65 -9.77
C TYR A 225 -11.89 -16.51 -10.97
N GLU A 226 -12.17 -15.89 -12.13
CA GLU A 226 -12.41 -16.63 -13.37
C GLU A 226 -11.19 -17.43 -13.84
N MET A 227 -9.98 -16.85 -13.70
CA MET A 227 -8.74 -17.58 -13.98
C MET A 227 -8.54 -18.76 -13.02
N GLN A 228 -8.97 -18.68 -11.77
CA GLN A 228 -8.86 -19.80 -10.81
C GLN A 228 -9.87 -20.93 -11.09
N LEU A 229 -11.04 -20.61 -11.64
CA LEU A 229 -12.06 -21.64 -11.98
C LEU A 229 -11.68 -22.44 -13.23
N ASN A 230 -10.85 -21.88 -14.11
CA ASN A 230 -10.43 -22.48 -15.37
C ASN A 230 -9.11 -23.27 -15.27
N ASN A 231 -8.48 -23.30 -14.09
CA ASN A 231 -7.24 -24.03 -13.79
C ASN A 231 -7.53 -25.24 -12.89
#